data_AF-A0A7L2W1N1-F1
#
_entry.id   AF-A0A7L2W1N1-F1
#
_cell.length_a   1.000
_cell.length_b   1.000
_cell.length_c   1.000
_cell.angle_alpha   90.00
_cell.angle_beta   90.00
_cell.angle_gamma   90.00
#
_symmetry.space_group_name_H-M   'P 1'
#
loop_
_entity.id
_entity.type
_entity.pdbx_description
1 polymer ?
#
loop_
_entity_poly.entity_id
_entity_poly.type
_entity_poly.pdbx_seq_one_letter_code
_entity_poly.pdbx_strand_id
1 'polypeptide(L)'
;SGSVGLSPGAKPGEEPAGDSPKADNESQPLHGSGICKWFNVRMGFGFLSMTAKGGATLDAPVDVFVHQSKLHMEGFRSLKEGEAVEFTFKKSSKGLESIRVTGPGGVFCIGSERRPKGKSLQKRRSKGDRCYNCGGLDHHAKECKLPPQPKKCHFCQSISHMVANCPAKAQQSPSSQGKPAYFREEEDMHSSALLPEPRE
;
A
#
# COMPACT_ATOMS: atom_id res chain seq x y z
N SER A 1 -54.79 -62.66 -18.07
CA SER A 1 -55.54 -61.41 -17.92
C SER A 1 -54.62 -60.35 -17.36
N GLY A 2 -54.43 -59.27 -18.12
CA GLY A 2 -53.80 -58.01 -17.71
C GLY A 2 -52.29 -58.07 -17.43
N SER A 3 -51.46 -57.12 -17.81
CA SER A 3 -51.69 -55.84 -18.51
C SER A 3 -50.35 -55.11 -18.54
N VAL A 4 -50.04 -54.50 -19.69
CA VAL A 4 -49.27 -53.26 -19.91
C VAL A 4 -47.81 -53.17 -19.39
N GLY A 5 -46.86 -52.53 -20.07
CA GLY A 5 -46.92 -51.71 -21.26
C GLY A 5 -45.60 -50.98 -21.52
N LEU A 6 -45.49 -50.47 -22.75
CA LEU A 6 -44.83 -49.26 -23.23
C LEU A 6 -43.31 -49.02 -23.02
N SER A 7 -42.69 -48.75 -24.18
CA SER A 7 -41.40 -48.16 -24.59
C SER A 7 -40.99 -46.85 -23.86
N PRO A 8 -39.91 -46.10 -24.23
CA PRO A 8 -38.89 -46.27 -25.30
C PRO A 8 -37.42 -46.01 -24.84
N GLY A 9 -36.50 -46.03 -25.81
CA GLY A 9 -35.06 -46.05 -25.61
C GLY A 9 -34.37 -44.77 -25.12
N ALA A 10 -33.12 -44.96 -24.69
CA ALA A 10 -32.15 -43.91 -24.43
C ALA A 10 -30.75 -44.39 -24.86
N LYS A 11 -30.09 -43.58 -25.69
CA LYS A 11 -28.68 -43.68 -26.03
C LYS A 11 -27.84 -43.14 -24.85
N PRO A 12 -26.70 -43.74 -24.51
CA PRO A 12 -25.56 -43.01 -23.95
C PRO A 12 -24.72 -42.53 -25.15
N GLY A 13 -24.43 -41.24 -25.37
CA GLY A 13 -23.75 -40.32 -24.46
C GLY A 13 -22.25 -40.59 -24.56
N GLU A 14 -21.59 -40.18 -25.64
CA GLU A 14 -20.74 -38.97 -25.68
C GLU A 14 -19.66 -39.00 -24.59
N GLU A 15 -18.51 -39.59 -24.93
CA GLU A 15 -17.28 -39.61 -24.13
C GLU A 15 -16.58 -38.25 -24.25
N PRO A 16 -16.37 -37.49 -23.15
CA PRO A 16 -15.59 -36.27 -23.22
C PRO A 16 -14.10 -36.60 -23.33
N ALA A 17 -13.45 -35.97 -24.31
CA ALA A 17 -12.01 -35.80 -24.38
C ALA A 17 -11.50 -34.89 -23.23
N GLY A 18 -10.28 -35.18 -22.76
CA GLY A 18 -9.50 -34.34 -21.84
C GLY A 18 -9.54 -34.88 -20.40
N ASP A 19 -8.43 -35.18 -19.76
CA ASP A 19 -7.25 -34.34 -19.60
C ASP A 19 -6.02 -35.23 -19.48
N SER A 20 -5.00 -34.95 -20.29
CA SER A 20 -3.66 -35.50 -20.09
C SER A 20 -3.22 -35.24 -18.65
N PRO A 21 -2.42 -36.12 -18.00
CA PRO A 21 -1.62 -35.66 -16.89
C PRO A 21 -0.67 -34.61 -17.48
N LYS A 22 -0.99 -33.32 -17.34
CA LYS A 22 -0.01 -32.27 -17.50
C LYS A 22 1.05 -32.60 -16.47
N ALA A 23 2.15 -33.17 -16.94
CA ALA A 23 3.39 -33.30 -16.22
C ALA A 23 3.61 -31.97 -15.52
N ASP A 24 3.34 -31.94 -14.23
CA ASP A 24 3.81 -30.86 -13.40
C ASP A 24 5.32 -31.04 -13.46
N ASN A 25 5.94 -30.24 -14.32
CA ASN A 25 7.37 -30.09 -14.28
C ASN A 25 7.63 -29.43 -12.92
N GLU A 26 7.85 -30.27 -11.91
CA GLU A 26 8.24 -29.94 -10.55
C GLU A 26 9.60 -29.25 -10.61
N SER A 27 9.61 -28.03 -11.13
CA SER A 27 10.73 -27.11 -11.08
C SER A 27 10.93 -26.81 -9.61
N GLN A 28 11.86 -27.56 -9.00
CA GLN A 28 12.14 -27.49 -7.57
C GLN A 28 12.28 -26.04 -7.11
N PRO A 29 11.57 -25.63 -6.04
CA PRO A 29 11.66 -24.28 -5.52
C PRO A 29 13.10 -24.00 -5.07
N LEU A 30 13.71 -23.00 -5.68
CA LEU A 30 15.06 -22.55 -5.31
C LEU A 30 14.95 -21.55 -4.18
N HIS A 31 15.96 -21.50 -3.31
CA HIS A 31 16.04 -20.53 -2.23
C HIS A 31 17.00 -19.39 -2.60
N GLY A 32 16.62 -18.17 -2.25
CA GLY A 32 17.41 -16.96 -2.45
C GLY A 32 17.16 -15.94 -1.35
N SER A 33 18.10 -15.01 -1.21
CA SER A 33 17.97 -13.85 -0.35
C SER A 33 18.36 -12.58 -1.11
N GLY A 34 17.84 -11.46 -0.64
CA GLY A 34 18.02 -10.19 -1.32
C GLY A 34 17.28 -9.06 -0.65
N ILE A 35 16.99 -8.02 -1.43
CA ILE A 35 16.29 -6.83 -0.96
C ILE A 35 15.06 -6.57 -1.82
N CYS A 36 14.03 -5.93 -1.26
CA CYS A 36 12.92 -5.45 -2.07
C CYS A 36 13.36 -4.26 -2.93
N LYS A 37 13.34 -4.41 -4.26
CA LYS A 37 13.71 -3.36 -5.20
C LYS A 37 12.64 -2.27 -5.27
N TRP A 38 11.38 -2.70 -5.37
CA TRP A 38 10.22 -1.82 -5.28
C TRP A 38 8.97 -2.68 -5.08
N PHE A 39 7.95 -2.10 -4.44
CA PHE A 39 6.66 -2.75 -4.25
C PHE A 39 5.52 -1.76 -4.45
N ASN A 40 4.62 -2.07 -5.38
CA ASN A 40 3.42 -1.28 -5.59
C ASN A 40 2.33 -1.76 -4.62
N VAL A 41 2.20 -1.03 -3.52
CA VAL A 41 1.23 -1.33 -2.45
C VAL A 41 -0.22 -1.31 -2.94
N ARG A 42 -0.54 -0.49 -3.95
CA ARG A 42 -1.90 -0.39 -4.50
C ARG A 42 -2.23 -1.59 -5.38
N MET A 43 -1.27 -2.06 -6.16
CA MET A 43 -1.47 -3.20 -7.07
C MET A 43 -1.17 -4.54 -6.42
N GLY A 44 -0.46 -4.56 -5.29
CA GLY A 44 -0.14 -5.78 -4.54
C GLY A 44 0.96 -6.62 -5.18
N PHE A 45 1.86 -6.03 -5.96
CA PHE A 45 3.01 -6.73 -6.54
C PHE A 45 4.24 -5.83 -6.61
N GLY A 46 5.40 -6.46 -6.79
CA GLY A 46 6.68 -5.77 -6.89
C GLY A 46 7.78 -6.68 -7.43
N PHE A 47 9.01 -6.23 -7.25
CA PHE A 47 10.20 -7.01 -7.58
C PHE A 47 11.20 -6.99 -6.42
N LEU A 48 11.86 -8.13 -6.25
CA LEU A 48 12.97 -8.34 -5.33
C LEU A 48 14.25 -8.37 -6.14
N SER A 49 15.30 -7.76 -5.60
CA SER A 49 16.65 -7.85 -6.13
C SER A 49 17.39 -8.95 -5.37
N MET A 50 17.54 -10.11 -6.01
CA MET A 50 18.21 -11.27 -5.43
C MET A 50 19.72 -11.06 -5.44
N THR A 51 20.35 -11.04 -4.26
CA THR A 51 21.80 -10.85 -4.10
C THR A 51 22.52 -12.15 -3.75
N ALA A 52 21.81 -13.16 -3.24
CA ALA A 52 22.37 -14.48 -2.99
C ALA A 52 21.40 -15.59 -3.35
N LYS A 53 21.94 -16.71 -3.81
CA LYS A 53 21.19 -17.91 -4.20
C LYS A 53 21.81 -19.13 -3.54
N GLY A 54 21.04 -19.86 -2.72
CA GLY A 54 21.54 -21.03 -1.99
C GLY A 54 22.76 -20.74 -1.10
N GLY A 55 22.87 -19.52 -0.57
CA GLY A 55 24.01 -19.09 0.26
C GLY A 55 25.23 -18.56 -0.51
N ALA A 56 25.27 -18.67 -1.84
CA ALA A 56 26.32 -18.08 -2.67
C ALA A 56 25.93 -16.66 -3.11
N THR A 57 26.82 -15.68 -2.91
CA THR A 57 26.64 -14.31 -3.39
C THR A 57 26.70 -14.28 -4.91
N LEU A 58 25.74 -13.59 -5.53
CA LEU A 58 25.68 -13.39 -6.97
C LEU A 58 26.44 -12.11 -7.34
N ASP A 59 27.20 -12.18 -8.43
CA ASP A 59 27.94 -11.04 -8.99
C ASP A 59 26.99 -9.96 -9.53
N ALA A 60 25.88 -10.40 -10.15
CA ALA A 60 24.82 -9.55 -10.65
C ALA A 60 23.50 -9.81 -9.91
N PRO A 61 22.85 -8.77 -9.35
CA PRO A 61 21.55 -8.95 -8.73
C PRO A 61 20.49 -9.28 -9.78
N VAL A 62 19.66 -10.29 -9.49
CA VAL A 62 18.61 -10.75 -10.41
C VAL A 62 17.24 -10.33 -9.91
N ASP A 63 16.41 -9.79 -10.80
CA ASP A 63 15.05 -9.37 -10.47
C ASP A 63 14.12 -10.59 -10.36
N VAL A 64 13.43 -10.71 -9.23
CA VAL A 64 12.45 -11.77 -8.93
C VAL A 64 11.09 -11.14 -8.70
N PHE A 65 10.09 -11.59 -9.45
CA PHE A 65 8.72 -11.08 -9.31
C PHE A 65 8.11 -11.55 -7.98
N VAL A 66 7.46 -10.63 -7.26
CA VAL A 66 6.76 -10.91 -6.01
C VAL A 66 5.32 -10.42 -6.03
N HIS A 67 4.41 -11.26 -5.54
CA HIS A 67 3.01 -10.93 -5.35
C HIS A 67 2.64 -10.92 -3.86
N GLN A 68 1.73 -10.05 -3.46
CA GLN A 68 1.33 -9.86 -2.05
C GLN A 68 0.87 -11.15 -1.37
N SER A 69 0.26 -12.08 -2.13
CA SER A 69 -0.24 -13.35 -1.58
C SER A 69 0.88 -14.30 -1.14
N LYS A 70 2.12 -14.03 -1.57
CA LYS A 70 3.30 -14.83 -1.25
C LYS A 70 4.09 -14.28 -0.04
N LEU A 71 3.73 -13.09 0.45
CA LEU A 71 4.37 -12.44 1.58
C LEU A 71 3.92 -13.06 2.91
N HIS A 72 4.89 -13.51 3.70
CA HIS A 72 4.68 -14.03 5.03
C HIS A 72 4.62 -12.87 6.04
N MET A 73 3.40 -12.44 6.33
CA MET A 73 3.08 -11.40 7.31
C MET A 73 1.60 -11.46 7.67
N GLU A 74 1.23 -10.81 8.78
CA GLU A 74 -0.15 -10.68 9.20
C GLU A 74 -0.78 -9.38 8.69
N GLY A 75 -2.10 -9.40 8.46
CA GLY A 75 -2.83 -8.22 8.02
C GLY A 75 -2.55 -7.80 6.59
N PHE A 76 -2.16 -6.52 6.39
CA PHE A 76 -2.01 -5.93 5.06
C PHE A 76 -0.62 -6.24 4.49
N ARG A 77 -0.59 -7.08 3.45
CA ARG A 77 0.64 -7.64 2.90
C ARG A 77 1.34 -6.66 1.94
N SER A 78 2.50 -6.16 2.33
CA SER A 78 3.31 -5.26 1.49
C SER A 78 4.79 -5.41 1.83
N LEU A 79 5.67 -4.82 1.01
CA LEU A 79 7.10 -4.73 1.30
C LEU A 79 7.54 -3.27 1.28
N LYS A 80 8.57 -2.97 2.07
CA LYS A 80 9.27 -1.68 2.00
C LYS A 80 10.44 -1.78 1.03
N GLU A 81 10.66 -0.73 0.26
CA GLU A 81 11.84 -0.61 -0.60
C GLU A 81 13.13 -0.66 0.24
N GLY A 82 14.09 -1.49 -0.19
CA GLY A 82 15.33 -1.74 0.53
C GLY A 82 15.21 -2.73 1.71
N GLU A 83 14.03 -3.31 1.97
CA GLU A 83 13.84 -4.32 3.01
C GLU A 83 14.57 -5.62 2.67
N ALA A 84 15.35 -6.15 3.61
CA ALA A 84 16.01 -7.44 3.48
C ALA A 84 14.97 -8.57 3.57
N VAL A 85 15.03 -9.51 2.62
CA VAL A 85 14.07 -10.60 2.49
C VAL A 85 14.75 -11.91 2.11
N GLU A 86 14.20 -13.00 2.60
CA GLU A 86 14.50 -14.36 2.19
C GLU A 86 13.29 -14.93 1.47
N PHE A 87 13.51 -15.68 0.40
CA PHE A 87 12.41 -16.18 -0.38
C PHE A 87 12.74 -17.48 -1.11
N THR A 88 11.69 -18.23 -1.40
CA THR A 88 11.75 -19.32 -2.37
C THR A 88 11.17 -18.84 -3.70
N PHE A 89 11.78 -19.23 -4.81
CA PHE A 89 11.36 -18.82 -6.14
C PHE A 89 11.42 -19.99 -7.12
N LYS A 90 10.66 -19.89 -8.20
CA LYS A 90 10.69 -20.84 -9.33
C LYS A 90 10.89 -20.09 -10.64
N LYS A 91 11.34 -20.82 -11.65
CA LYS A 91 11.34 -20.33 -13.03
C LYS A 91 9.94 -20.51 -13.61
N SER A 92 9.36 -19.44 -14.09
CA SER A 92 8.04 -19.38 -14.74
C SER A 92 8.21 -18.86 -16.18
N SER A 93 7.15 -18.96 -16.99
CA SER A 93 7.18 -18.47 -18.39
C SER A 93 7.49 -16.97 -18.51
N LYS A 94 7.26 -16.21 -17.43
CA LYS A 94 7.50 -14.75 -17.36
C LYS A 94 8.83 -14.36 -16.69
N GLY A 95 9.65 -15.33 -16.28
CA GLY A 95 10.87 -15.09 -15.51
C GLY A 95 10.85 -15.74 -14.13
N LEU A 96 11.64 -15.22 -13.20
CA LEU A 96 11.70 -15.74 -11.82
C LEU A 96 10.52 -15.20 -11.01
N GLU A 97 9.80 -16.10 -10.35
CA GLU A 97 8.62 -15.78 -9.54
C GLU A 97 8.79 -16.33 -8.11
N SER A 98 8.52 -15.50 -7.11
CA SER A 98 8.53 -15.89 -5.70
C SER A 98 7.35 -16.81 -5.36
N ILE A 99 7.61 -17.86 -4.61
CA ILE A 99 6.61 -18.78 -4.04
C ILE A 99 6.29 -18.38 -2.60
N ARG A 100 7.29 -18.01 -1.81
CA ARG A 100 7.15 -17.56 -0.43
C ARG A 100 8.22 -16.54 -0.12
N VAL A 101 7.86 -15.46 0.55
CA VAL A 101 8.78 -14.39 0.96
C VAL A 101 8.63 -14.15 2.46
N THR A 102 9.75 -14.12 3.17
CA THR A 102 9.88 -13.86 4.60
C THR A 102 10.94 -12.78 4.82
N GLY A 103 11.00 -12.23 6.03
CA GLY A 103 12.18 -11.51 6.48
C GLY A 103 13.37 -12.45 6.72
N PRO A 104 14.54 -11.90 7.07
CA PRO A 104 15.74 -12.68 7.38
C PRO A 104 15.51 -13.65 8.53
N GLY A 105 15.95 -14.90 8.40
CA GLY A 105 15.71 -15.95 9.40
C GLY A 105 14.25 -16.41 9.50
N GLY A 106 13.43 -16.18 8.46
CA GLY A 106 12.03 -16.63 8.42
C GLY A 106 11.04 -15.77 9.20
N VAL A 107 11.45 -14.60 9.70
CA VAL A 107 10.56 -13.67 10.41
C VAL A 107 9.50 -13.05 9.49
N PHE A 108 8.51 -12.37 10.06
CA PHE A 108 7.54 -11.63 9.28
C PHE A 108 8.18 -10.45 8.55
N CYS A 109 7.69 -10.17 7.35
CA CYS A 109 8.11 -9.00 6.59
C CYS A 109 7.71 -7.72 7.34
N ILE A 110 8.50 -6.65 7.23
CA ILE A 110 8.25 -5.34 7.86
C ILE A 110 7.05 -4.68 7.18
N GLY A 111 7.08 -4.63 5.84
CA GLY A 111 6.05 -4.02 5.03
C GLY A 111 6.13 -2.50 4.93
N SER A 112 5.36 -1.95 3.99
CA SER A 112 5.43 -0.52 3.68
C SER A 112 4.79 0.33 4.79
N GLU A 113 5.50 1.37 5.25
CA GLU A 113 4.90 2.41 6.11
C GLU A 113 3.75 3.14 5.41
N ARG A 114 3.71 3.10 4.07
CA ARG A 114 2.59 3.56 3.27
C ARG A 114 1.54 2.46 3.16
N ARG A 115 0.92 2.11 4.29
CA ARG A 115 -0.41 1.51 4.24
C ARG A 115 -1.29 2.48 3.43
N PRO A 116 -1.95 2.06 2.34
CA PRO A 116 -2.95 2.91 1.72
C PRO A 116 -3.89 3.19 2.88
N LYS A 117 -4.03 4.46 3.25
CA LYS A 117 -5.05 4.88 4.19
C LYS A 117 -6.35 4.45 3.52
N GLY A 118 -6.76 3.19 3.71
CA GLY A 118 -8.02 2.65 3.29
C GLY A 118 -8.97 3.66 3.85
N LYS A 119 -9.64 4.41 2.95
CA LYS A 119 -10.31 5.68 3.21
C LYS A 119 -10.82 5.59 4.62
N SER A 120 -10.07 6.18 5.55
CA SER A 120 -10.39 5.99 6.94
C SER A 120 -11.79 6.53 7.02
N LEU A 121 -12.75 5.66 7.30
CA LEU A 121 -14.10 5.93 7.76
C LEU A 121 -14.12 6.81 9.03
N GLN A 122 -12.99 7.45 9.35
CA GLN A 122 -12.65 8.21 10.54
C GLN A 122 -11.84 9.49 10.23
N LYS A 123 -11.71 9.96 8.98
CA LYS A 123 -11.06 11.26 8.68
C LYS A 123 -11.98 12.28 8.01
N ARG A 124 -13.13 12.46 8.64
CA ARG A 124 -13.72 13.73 9.11
C ARG A 124 -15.11 13.41 9.65
N ARG A 125 -15.20 12.77 10.83
CA ARG A 125 -16.22 13.29 11.75
C ARG A 125 -15.67 14.65 12.12
N SER A 126 -16.15 15.66 11.40
CA SER A 126 -15.76 17.05 11.55
C SER A 126 -15.66 17.33 13.04
N LYS A 127 -14.52 17.88 13.48
CA LYS A 127 -14.25 18.36 14.84
C LYS A 127 -15.24 19.49 15.20
N GLY A 128 -16.53 19.19 15.22
CA GLY A 128 -17.60 20.16 15.01
C GLY A 128 -19.01 19.61 15.01
N ASP A 129 -19.23 18.28 15.00
CA ASP A 129 -20.57 17.72 15.25
C ASP A 129 -20.85 17.59 16.75
N ARG A 130 -20.73 18.71 17.45
CA ARG A 130 -21.06 18.86 18.86
C ARG A 130 -22.27 19.78 18.94
N CYS A 131 -23.17 19.50 19.87
CA CYS A 131 -24.27 20.39 20.19
C CYS A 131 -23.75 21.82 20.49
N TYR A 132 -24.17 22.81 19.70
CA TYR A 132 -23.76 24.21 19.90
C TYR A 132 -24.25 24.82 21.22
N ASN A 133 -25.20 24.16 21.89
CA ASN A 133 -25.73 24.58 23.19
C ASN A 133 -24.92 23.99 24.36
N CYS A 134 -24.72 22.67 24.38
CA CYS A 134 -24.12 21.97 25.54
C CYS A 134 -22.79 21.26 25.25
N GLY A 135 -22.39 21.11 23.99
CA GLY A 135 -21.18 20.38 23.58
C GLY A 135 -21.32 18.86 23.47
N GLY A 136 -22.51 18.30 23.73
CA GLY A 136 -22.79 16.87 23.62
C GLY A 136 -22.58 16.31 22.21
N LEU A 137 -22.20 15.03 22.13
CA LEU A 137 -21.86 14.34 20.88
C LEU A 137 -23.05 13.60 20.23
N ASP A 138 -24.13 13.40 20.98
CA ASP A 138 -25.25 12.55 20.57
C ASP A 138 -26.48 13.33 20.07
N HIS A 139 -26.41 14.66 20.01
CA HIS A 139 -27.51 15.50 19.52
C HIS A 139 -27.03 16.86 18.99
N HIS A 140 -27.87 17.49 18.18
CA HIS A 140 -27.68 18.87 17.72
C HIS A 140 -28.40 19.88 18.63
N ALA A 141 -28.04 21.17 18.55
CA ALA A 141 -28.62 22.21 19.41
C ALA A 141 -30.16 22.29 19.35
N LYS A 142 -30.76 21.91 18.22
CA LYS A 142 -32.22 21.83 18.02
C LYS A 142 -32.91 20.74 18.86
N GLU A 143 -32.16 19.73 19.30
CA GLU A 143 -32.62 18.58 20.09
C GLU A 143 -32.04 18.62 21.52
N CYS A 144 -31.38 19.72 21.89
CA CYS A 144 -30.75 19.86 23.19
C CYS A 144 -31.81 20.09 24.28
N LYS A 145 -31.81 19.23 25.28
CA LYS A 145 -32.75 19.29 26.43
C LYS A 145 -32.38 20.38 27.44
N LEU A 146 -31.20 20.98 27.32
CA LEU A 146 -30.78 22.07 28.20
C LEU A 146 -31.35 23.40 27.72
N PRO A 147 -31.67 24.33 28.63
CA PRO A 147 -32.04 25.69 28.26
C PRO A 147 -30.93 26.34 27.43
N PRO A 148 -31.24 27.35 26.59
CA PRO A 148 -30.26 28.03 25.76
C PRO A 148 -29.13 28.62 26.62
N GLN A 149 -27.92 28.15 26.37
CA GLN A 149 -26.70 28.55 27.05
C GLN A 149 -26.03 29.70 26.28
N PRO A 150 -25.23 30.55 26.95
CA PRO A 150 -24.47 31.60 26.28
C PRO A 150 -23.56 30.99 25.20
N LYS A 151 -23.52 31.65 24.03
CA LYS A 151 -22.73 31.20 22.88
C LYS A 151 -21.24 31.13 23.27
N LYS A 152 -20.61 30.01 22.94
CA LYS A 152 -19.19 29.76 23.24
C LYS A 152 -18.38 29.80 21.97
N CYS A 153 -17.11 30.19 22.07
CA CYS A 153 -16.14 30.02 21.01
C CYS A 153 -16.06 28.55 20.58
N HIS A 154 -16.26 28.27 19.30
CA HIS A 154 -16.25 26.90 18.78
C HIS A 154 -14.85 26.24 18.84
N PHE A 155 -13.82 27.06 19.08
CA PHE A 155 -12.43 26.61 19.20
C PHE A 155 -12.02 26.36 20.65
N CYS A 156 -12.05 27.38 21.52
CA CYS A 156 -11.57 27.29 22.90
C CYS A 156 -12.68 27.17 23.96
N GLN A 157 -13.95 27.16 23.56
CA GLN A 157 -15.14 27.07 24.46
C GLN A 157 -15.35 28.26 25.42
N SER A 158 -14.60 29.36 25.28
CA SER A 158 -14.81 30.61 26.04
C SER A 158 -16.17 31.25 25.70
N ILE A 159 -16.84 31.80 26.71
CA ILE A 159 -18.09 32.58 26.55
C ILE A 159 -17.83 34.06 26.21
N SER A 160 -16.60 34.54 26.38
CA SER A 160 -16.27 35.97 26.27
C SER A 160 -16.06 36.44 24.82
N HIS A 161 -15.79 35.52 23.91
CA HIS A 161 -15.53 35.83 22.50
C HIS A 161 -16.04 34.70 21.59
N MET A 162 -16.28 35.03 20.33
CA MET A 162 -16.57 34.05 19.29
C MET A 162 -15.28 33.62 18.58
N VAL A 163 -15.34 32.53 17.79
CA VAL A 163 -14.18 31.95 17.08
C VAL A 163 -13.44 32.96 16.19
N ALA A 164 -14.12 34.00 15.72
CA ALA A 164 -13.53 35.08 14.92
C ALA A 164 -12.48 35.90 15.72
N ASN A 165 -12.69 36.09 17.02
CA ASN A 165 -11.82 36.86 17.91
C ASN A 165 -11.11 35.96 18.92
N CYS A 166 -10.87 34.69 18.57
CA CYS A 166 -10.28 33.73 19.50
C CYS A 166 -8.75 33.91 19.58
N PRO A 167 -8.20 34.34 20.73
CA PRO A 167 -6.75 34.55 20.87
C PRO A 167 -5.97 33.24 20.70
N ALA A 168 -6.52 32.12 21.18
CA ALA A 168 -5.93 30.80 21.02
C ALA A 168 -5.88 30.32 19.56
N LYS A 169 -6.76 30.83 18.70
CA LYS A 169 -6.74 30.54 17.25
C LYS A 169 -5.74 31.44 16.52
N ALA A 170 -5.61 32.70 16.93
CA ALA A 170 -4.64 33.63 16.35
C ALA A 170 -3.18 33.21 16.60
N GLN A 171 -2.93 32.49 17.71
CA GLN A 171 -1.59 31.97 18.02
C GLN A 171 -1.23 30.65 17.29
N GLN A 172 -2.17 30.01 16.59
CA GLN A 172 -1.89 28.87 15.71
C GLN A 172 -1.66 29.35 14.28
N SER A 173 -0.43 29.76 13.95
CA SER A 173 -0.05 30.09 12.57
C SER A 173 -0.13 28.83 11.68
N PRO A 174 -0.51 28.97 10.39
CA PRO A 174 -0.52 27.86 9.46
C PRO A 174 0.92 27.61 8.97
N SER A 175 1.56 26.53 9.42
CA SER A 175 2.77 26.02 8.77
C SER A 175 2.40 25.54 7.37
N SER A 176 2.68 26.43 6.42
CA SER A 176 2.78 26.32 4.98
C SER A 176 2.84 24.90 4.40
N GLN A 177 1.92 24.66 3.47
CA GLN A 177 2.10 23.78 2.33
C GLN A 177 3.33 24.26 1.53
N GLY A 178 4.40 23.48 1.52
CA GLY A 178 5.48 23.58 0.53
C GLY A 178 5.40 22.39 -0.41
N LYS A 179 4.87 22.60 -1.62
CA LYS A 179 5.10 21.70 -2.76
C LYS A 179 6.55 21.94 -3.22
N PRO A 180 7.40 20.92 -3.41
CA PRO A 180 8.64 21.14 -4.15
C PRO A 180 8.29 21.25 -5.64
N ALA A 181 8.46 22.46 -6.17
CA ALA A 181 8.64 22.70 -7.59
C ALA A 181 10.14 22.57 -7.88
N TYR A 182 10.55 21.45 -8.47
CA TYR A 182 11.83 21.39 -9.19
C TYR A 182 11.76 20.33 -10.28
N PHE A 183 11.17 20.73 -11.40
CA PHE A 183 11.45 20.14 -12.70
C PHE A 183 11.52 21.31 -13.69
N ARG A 184 12.75 21.72 -14.02
CA ARG A 184 13.18 22.30 -15.30
C ARG A 184 14.72 22.40 -15.31
N GLU A 185 15.38 21.41 -15.95
CA GLU A 185 16.15 21.55 -17.22
C GLU A 185 16.78 22.94 -17.50
N GLU A 186 18.04 23.14 -17.93
CA GLU A 186 19.16 22.34 -18.48
C GLU A 186 20.49 23.14 -18.36
N GLU A 187 21.64 22.49 -18.64
CA GLU A 187 22.90 23.04 -19.23
C GLU A 187 23.66 24.15 -18.43
N ASP A 188 24.99 24.19 -18.30
CA ASP A 188 26.06 23.80 -19.21
C ASP A 188 27.34 23.49 -18.42
N MET A 189 28.09 22.55 -18.95
CA MET A 189 29.29 21.94 -18.42
C MET A 189 30.52 22.71 -18.94
N HIS A 190 30.96 23.80 -18.31
CA HIS A 190 32.31 24.33 -18.57
C HIS A 190 32.99 24.87 -17.31
N SER A 191 33.82 24.00 -16.75
CA SER A 191 34.91 24.35 -15.85
C SER A 191 36.06 25.01 -16.64
N SER A 192 36.74 25.93 -15.95
CA SER A 192 38.16 26.28 -16.10
C SER A 192 38.54 27.52 -16.91
N ALA A 193 38.84 28.57 -16.13
CA ALA A 193 40.16 29.22 -16.05
C ALA A 193 40.51 30.39 -16.99
N LEU A 194 41.10 31.40 -16.32
CA LEU A 194 42.09 32.40 -16.77
C LEU A 194 41.59 33.75 -17.31
N LEU A 195 41.64 34.74 -16.42
CA LEU A 195 42.07 36.10 -16.73
C LEU A 195 43.58 36.09 -17.05
N PRO A 196 44.08 37.04 -17.87
CA PRO A 196 44.72 38.20 -17.27
C PRO A 196 44.44 39.55 -17.97
N GLU A 197 44.85 40.59 -17.25
CA GLU A 197 44.73 42.04 -17.49
C GLU A 197 45.36 42.59 -18.79
N PRO A 198 44.96 43.81 -19.20
CA PRO A 198 45.53 44.49 -20.36
C PRO A 198 46.90 45.11 -20.06
N ARG A 199 47.84 45.02 -21.00
CA ARG A 199 49.03 45.86 -21.05
C ARG A 199 49.39 46.24 -22.48
N GLU A 200 49.52 47.56 -22.66
CA GLU A 200 50.12 48.36 -23.76
C GLU A 200 49.43 48.31 -25.14
#